data_AF-B7T1E4-F1
#
_entry.id   AF-B7T1E4-F1
#
_cell.length_a   1.000
_cell.length_b   1.000
_cell.length_c   1.000
_cell.angle_alpha   90.00
_cell.angle_beta   90.00
_cell.angle_gamma   90.00
#
_symmetry.space_group_name_H-M   'P 1'
#
loop_
_entity.id
_entity.type
_entity.pdbx_description
1 polymer ?
#
loop_
_entity_poly.entity_id
_entity_poly.type
_entity_poly.pdbx_seq_one_letter_code
_entity_poly.pdbx_strand_id
1 'polypeptide(L)'
;MNSGFGRRSMLRAAGVVGLAAAGGFVTCGSALADGVDAPRMTVLRNESGILAGEIFFTWVRLSGGQFAPSGVEIADAAGTPLWATSSASFAFIHFQRQFYRGRNVLTWFQLPAGPGGGGGREQGPSWVLTELDHTPITTIGASGEFQPDAHEQLITAANTGLVASYVEIPGDLSGVGGSVNGLIRDSYANEVDIASGTMLRRWSALDHVPLADSYAPVPSSPDQSYDYFHINSISVTPDGHLLISARNTCALYKVHRTTGEVIWSLGGKSSSFSVAPDAVFGFQHHAAFENPRTIRLFDNGSGDGSTNPHPSRVVWLRVDEACMTVSLADSMSSPGDAQSIGQGSAQRLPNGNVFVSWGTNPRLSEFSPRGDLLFDAILPSPSYRAFKYPRR
;
A
#
# COMPACT_ATOMS: atom_id res chain seq x y z
N MET A 1 35.15 -34.71 -24.41
CA MET A 1 34.49 -35.74 -23.58
C MET A 1 33.44 -35.06 -22.73
N ASN A 2 32.19 -35.47 -22.92
CA ASN A 2 30.97 -34.87 -22.41
C ASN A 2 30.72 -35.17 -20.93
N SER A 3 30.30 -34.16 -20.18
CA SER A 3 29.32 -34.23 -19.07
C SER A 3 28.86 -32.78 -18.83
N GLY A 4 27.62 -32.35 -19.02
CA GLY A 4 26.34 -33.00 -18.81
C GLY A 4 25.52 -32.13 -17.85
N PHE A 5 25.35 -30.83 -18.17
CA PHE A 5 24.52 -29.90 -17.38
C PHE A 5 23.04 -30.22 -17.59
N GLY A 6 22.45 -30.94 -16.65
CA GLY A 6 21.02 -31.19 -16.60
C GLY A 6 20.27 -29.97 -16.06
N ARG A 7 19.60 -29.22 -16.94
CA ARG A 7 18.48 -28.33 -16.57
C ARG A 7 17.36 -29.18 -15.99
N ARG A 8 17.13 -29.10 -14.68
CA ARG A 8 15.89 -29.63 -14.07
C ARG A 8 14.82 -28.55 -14.11
N SER A 9 14.03 -28.58 -15.17
CA SER A 9 12.69 -28.01 -15.21
C SER A 9 11.82 -28.74 -14.19
N MET A 10 11.44 -28.10 -13.08
CA MET A 10 10.32 -28.57 -12.27
C MET A 10 9.03 -27.98 -12.83
N LEU A 11 8.33 -28.75 -13.67
CA LEU A 11 6.89 -28.57 -13.81
C LEU A 11 6.25 -28.92 -12.46
N ARG A 12 5.80 -27.91 -11.69
CA ARG A 12 4.79 -28.15 -10.67
C ARG A 12 3.45 -28.30 -11.38
N ALA A 13 2.99 -29.54 -11.45
CA ALA A 13 1.66 -29.87 -11.89
C ALA A 13 0.63 -29.11 -11.03
N ALA A 14 -0.31 -28.45 -11.70
CA ALA A 14 -1.51 -27.88 -11.09
C ALA A 14 -2.37 -29.04 -10.55
N GLY A 15 -2.14 -29.40 -9.29
CA GLY A 15 -3.08 -30.22 -8.53
C GLY A 15 -4.26 -29.36 -8.13
N VAL A 16 -5.41 -29.58 -8.77
CA VAL A 16 -6.70 -29.11 -8.27
C VAL A 16 -6.98 -29.87 -6.98
N VAL A 17 -6.48 -29.34 -5.86
CA VAL A 17 -6.94 -29.74 -4.53
C VAL A 17 -8.16 -28.89 -4.25
N GLY A 18 -9.33 -29.52 -4.30
CA GLY A 18 -10.55 -28.93 -3.76
C GLY A 18 -10.32 -28.61 -2.30
N LEU A 19 -10.14 -27.33 -2.00
CA LEU A 19 -10.10 -26.81 -0.64
C LEU A 19 -11.47 -27.06 -0.03
N ALA A 20 -11.49 -27.91 1.00
CA ALA A 20 -12.63 -28.03 1.89
C ALA A 20 -12.98 -26.64 2.41
N ALA A 21 -14.22 -26.21 2.15
CA ALA A 21 -14.76 -25.01 2.72
C ALA A 21 -14.77 -25.16 4.25
N ALA A 22 -13.77 -24.59 4.91
CA ALA A 22 -13.91 -24.20 6.30
C ALA A 22 -14.81 -22.97 6.31
N GLY A 23 -16.11 -23.22 6.14
CA GLY A 23 -17.17 -22.25 6.36
C GLY A 23 -17.21 -21.90 7.85
N GLY A 24 -16.42 -20.91 8.23
CA GLY A 24 -16.68 -20.09 9.39
C GLY A 24 -17.30 -18.79 8.89
N PHE A 25 -18.62 -18.80 8.63
CA PHE A 25 -19.36 -17.54 8.61
C PHE A 25 -19.28 -16.97 10.02
N VAL A 26 -18.39 -16.01 10.24
CA VAL A 26 -18.45 -15.19 11.45
C VAL A 26 -19.68 -14.31 11.30
N THR A 27 -20.76 -14.75 11.94
CA THR A 27 -22.00 -14.00 12.08
C THR A 27 -21.76 -12.76 12.93
N CYS A 28 -22.28 -11.63 12.45
CA CYS A 28 -22.66 -10.41 13.19
C CYS A 28 -21.77 -10.01 14.37
N GLY A 29 -20.78 -9.17 14.11
CA GLY A 29 -20.36 -8.14 15.05
C GLY A 29 -20.94 -6.81 14.59
N SER A 30 -21.98 -6.31 15.27
CA SER A 30 -22.29 -4.88 15.22
C SER A 30 -21.03 -4.13 15.65
N ALA A 31 -20.50 -3.24 14.81
CA ALA A 31 -19.45 -2.32 15.21
C ALA A 31 -20.05 -1.35 16.25
N LEU A 32 -20.05 -1.76 17.51
CA LEU A 32 -20.29 -0.89 18.66
C LEU A 32 -19.07 0.02 18.78
N ALA A 33 -19.32 1.32 18.81
CA ALA A 33 -18.30 2.33 19.09
C ALA A 33 -17.81 2.14 20.54
N ASP A 34 -16.64 1.53 20.71
CA ASP A 34 -15.92 1.57 21.97
C ASP A 34 -15.14 2.90 21.99
N GLY A 35 -15.59 3.83 22.84
CA GLY A 35 -15.20 5.23 22.82
C GLY A 35 -13.70 5.49 22.91
N VAL A 36 -13.14 5.91 21.78
CA VAL A 36 -11.94 6.76 21.70
C VAL A 36 -12.39 8.03 20.99
N ASP A 37 -12.24 9.19 21.62
CA ASP A 37 -12.55 10.47 20.96
C ASP A 37 -11.75 10.58 19.67
N ALA A 38 -12.46 10.74 18.56
CA ALA A 38 -11.86 10.94 17.25
C ALA A 38 -10.99 12.21 17.28
N PRO A 39 -9.68 12.08 17.00
CA PRO A 39 -8.78 13.18 17.24
C PRO A 39 -8.86 14.16 16.06
N ARG A 40 -9.20 15.43 16.36
CA ARG A 40 -9.50 16.44 15.33
C ARG A 40 -8.25 16.90 14.60
N MET A 41 -8.36 17.06 13.28
CA MET A 41 -7.34 17.74 12.50
C MET A 41 -7.33 19.26 12.76
N THR A 42 -6.16 19.88 12.68
CA THR A 42 -6.00 21.33 12.73
C THR A 42 -5.86 21.86 11.31
N VAL A 43 -6.85 22.62 10.84
CA VAL A 43 -6.81 23.23 9.50
C VAL A 43 -5.97 24.51 9.54
N LEU A 44 -4.90 24.53 8.75
CA LEU A 44 -3.99 25.67 8.60
C LEU A 44 -4.37 26.55 7.41
N ARG A 45 -4.94 25.95 6.37
CA ARG A 45 -5.35 26.63 5.15
C ARG A 45 -6.61 25.99 4.56
N ASN A 46 -7.55 26.84 4.12
CA ASN A 46 -8.77 26.42 3.44
C ASN A 46 -9.24 27.53 2.49
N GLU A 47 -8.76 27.47 1.25
CA GLU A 47 -9.02 28.47 0.21
C GLU A 47 -10.23 28.10 -0.67
N SER A 48 -10.75 29.08 -1.40
CA SER A 48 -11.68 28.79 -2.50
C SER A 48 -11.03 27.89 -3.57
N GLY A 49 -11.80 26.98 -4.15
CA GLY A 49 -11.32 26.10 -5.22
C GLY A 49 -10.90 24.69 -4.77
N ILE A 50 -10.89 24.42 -3.45
CA ILE A 50 -10.82 23.05 -2.95
C ILE A 50 -12.04 22.24 -3.45
N LEU A 51 -11.88 20.93 -3.59
CA LEU A 51 -13.02 20.05 -3.81
C LEU A 51 -13.92 20.08 -2.56
N ALA A 52 -15.19 20.42 -2.74
CA ALA A 52 -16.18 20.22 -1.69
C ALA A 52 -16.37 18.72 -1.46
N GLY A 53 -16.13 18.25 -0.24
CA GLY A 53 -16.04 16.82 -0.01
C GLY A 53 -15.78 16.39 1.42
N GLU A 54 -15.52 15.11 1.54
CA GLU A 54 -15.28 14.34 2.76
C GLU A 54 -13.85 13.80 2.71
N ILE A 55 -13.14 13.92 3.82
CA ILE A 55 -11.75 13.48 3.99
C ILE A 55 -11.76 12.22 4.86
N PHE A 56 -11.19 11.14 4.35
CA PHE A 56 -11.15 9.81 4.94
C PHE A 56 -9.73 9.54 5.41
N PHE A 57 -9.56 9.26 6.69
CA PHE A 57 -8.25 8.95 7.26
C PHE A 57 -8.37 8.05 8.48
N THR A 58 -7.23 7.52 8.91
CA THR A 58 -7.07 6.79 10.17
C THR A 58 -6.13 7.53 11.09
N TRP A 59 -6.23 7.32 12.41
CA TRP A 59 -5.29 7.86 13.39
C TRP A 59 -4.43 6.75 13.99
N VAL A 60 -3.43 6.29 13.25
CA VAL A 60 -2.59 5.18 13.71
C VAL A 60 -1.73 5.62 14.89
N ARG A 61 -1.74 4.83 15.96
CA ARG A 61 -0.92 5.06 17.15
C ARG A 61 0.00 3.88 17.39
N LEU A 62 1.24 4.17 17.79
CA LEU A 62 2.18 3.18 18.28
C LEU A 62 2.44 3.42 19.76
N SER A 63 2.44 2.36 20.57
CA SER A 63 2.82 2.39 21.99
C SER A 63 3.85 1.29 22.22
N GLY A 64 5.06 1.66 22.64
CA GLY A 64 6.15 0.69 22.85
C GLY A 64 6.52 -0.12 21.60
N GLY A 65 6.38 0.46 20.41
CA GLY A 65 6.62 -0.21 19.12
C GLY A 65 5.47 -1.11 18.63
N GLN A 66 4.34 -1.13 19.32
CA GLN A 66 3.17 -1.94 18.96
C GLN A 66 2.00 -1.06 18.54
N PHE A 67 1.12 -1.58 17.68
CA PHE A 67 -0.12 -0.90 17.33
C PHE A 67 -0.99 -0.72 18.57
N ALA A 68 -1.32 0.53 18.87
CA ALA A 68 -2.24 0.91 19.92
C ALA A 68 -3.67 1.00 19.33
N PRO A 69 -4.70 0.86 20.18
CA PRO A 69 -6.08 1.07 19.79
C PRO A 69 -6.28 2.37 18.99
N SER A 70 -7.01 2.29 17.88
CA SER A 70 -7.26 3.44 17.02
C SER A 70 -8.65 3.39 16.37
N GLY A 71 -8.85 4.17 15.32
CA GLY A 71 -10.08 4.25 14.57
C GLY A 71 -9.93 4.90 13.21
N VAL A 72 -11.08 5.12 12.59
CA VAL A 72 -11.25 5.73 11.27
C VAL A 72 -12.13 6.96 11.37
N GLU A 73 -11.82 8.01 10.60
CA GLU A 73 -12.57 9.26 10.56
C GLU A 73 -12.99 9.64 9.14
N ILE A 74 -14.20 10.18 9.04
CA ILE A 74 -14.66 11.00 7.93
C ILE A 74 -14.84 12.41 8.48
N ALA A 75 -14.13 13.38 7.91
CA ALA A 75 -14.24 14.78 8.31
C ALA A 75 -14.48 15.70 7.10
N ASP A 76 -14.94 16.91 7.34
CA ASP A 76 -14.99 17.95 6.32
C ASP A 76 -13.71 18.79 6.26
N ALA A 77 -13.65 19.70 5.28
CA ALA A 77 -12.50 20.60 5.10
C ALA A 77 -12.36 21.66 6.20
N ALA A 78 -13.33 21.80 7.12
CA ALA A 78 -13.18 22.62 8.31
C ALA A 78 -12.58 21.84 9.49
N GLY A 79 -12.31 20.54 9.31
CA GLY A 79 -11.84 19.66 10.37
C GLY A 79 -12.95 19.19 11.31
N THR A 80 -14.22 19.33 10.90
CA THR A 80 -15.36 18.83 11.66
C THR A 80 -15.52 17.33 11.40
N PRO A 81 -15.48 16.47 12.44
CA PRO A 81 -15.80 15.06 12.27
C PRO A 81 -17.26 14.90 11.82
N LEU A 82 -17.47 14.24 10.69
CA LEU A 82 -18.78 13.88 10.16
C LEU A 82 -19.19 12.49 10.64
N TRP A 83 -18.22 11.58 10.73
CA TRP A 83 -18.37 10.26 11.31
C TRP A 83 -17.02 9.74 11.80
N ALA A 84 -17.03 8.96 12.87
CA ALA A 84 -15.85 8.26 13.34
C ALA A 84 -16.26 6.98 14.05
N THR A 85 -15.40 5.97 14.00
CA THR A 85 -15.49 4.79 14.87
C THR A 85 -14.11 4.37 15.34
N SER A 86 -14.06 3.73 16.49
CA SER A 86 -12.84 3.26 17.14
C SER A 86 -13.08 1.93 17.82
N SER A 87 -11.98 1.25 18.14
CA SER A 87 -12.02 0.07 18.98
C SER A 87 -10.90 0.12 20.01
N ALA A 88 -11.20 -0.29 21.24
CA ALA A 88 -10.20 -0.57 22.26
C ALA A 88 -9.36 -1.83 21.96
N SER A 89 -9.80 -2.65 21.00
CA SER A 89 -9.19 -3.96 20.68
C SER A 89 -8.46 -3.98 19.35
N PHE A 90 -8.75 -3.05 18.44
CA PHE A 90 -8.18 -3.04 17.10
C PHE A 90 -7.44 -1.74 16.78
N ALA A 91 -6.43 -1.85 15.94
CA ALA A 91 -5.88 -0.74 15.19
C ALA A 91 -6.42 -0.77 13.75
N PHE A 92 -6.65 0.42 13.18
CA PHE A 92 -7.24 0.62 11.87
C PHE A 92 -6.26 1.36 10.94
N ILE A 93 -6.15 0.88 9.71
CA ILE A 93 -5.22 1.41 8.71
C ILE A 93 -5.94 1.45 7.34
N HIS A 94 -5.52 2.37 6.46
CA HIS A 94 -5.92 2.40 5.05
C HIS A 94 -7.44 2.53 4.82
N PHE A 95 -8.07 3.49 5.51
CA PHE A 95 -9.50 3.77 5.36
C PHE A 95 -9.81 4.58 4.10
N GLN A 96 -10.70 4.06 3.26
CA GLN A 96 -11.09 4.71 2.01
C GLN A 96 -12.46 4.27 1.50
N ARG A 97 -12.99 5.02 0.53
CA ARG A 97 -14.17 4.65 -0.26
C ARG A 97 -13.73 3.94 -1.54
N GLN A 98 -14.33 2.80 -1.85
CA GLN A 98 -14.06 2.03 -3.07
C GLN A 98 -15.37 1.69 -3.79
N PHE A 99 -15.30 1.13 -5.00
CA PHE A 99 -16.47 0.73 -5.77
C PHE A 99 -16.53 -0.79 -5.92
N TYR A 100 -17.63 -1.40 -5.49
CA TYR A 100 -17.81 -2.85 -5.50
C TYR A 100 -19.23 -3.19 -5.95
N ARG A 101 -19.37 -4.03 -6.97
CA ARG A 101 -20.66 -4.53 -7.49
C ARG A 101 -21.72 -3.44 -7.70
N GLY A 102 -21.31 -2.35 -8.34
CA GLY A 102 -22.21 -1.26 -8.73
C GLY A 102 -22.48 -0.21 -7.64
N ARG A 103 -21.86 -0.30 -6.46
CA ARG A 103 -22.08 0.64 -5.36
C ARG A 103 -20.77 1.10 -4.72
N ASN A 104 -20.81 2.28 -4.10
CA ASN A 104 -19.71 2.76 -3.26
C ASN A 104 -19.74 2.05 -1.90
N VAL A 105 -18.59 1.55 -1.46
CA VAL A 105 -18.38 0.86 -0.19
C VAL A 105 -17.28 1.56 0.61
N LEU A 106 -17.29 1.39 1.93
CA LEU A 106 -16.19 1.78 2.80
C LEU A 106 -15.29 0.57 3.03
N THR A 107 -13.99 0.81 3.10
CA THR A 107 -13.02 -0.25 3.35
C THR A 107 -11.91 0.20 4.29
N TRP A 108 -11.42 -0.69 5.15
CA TRP A 108 -10.23 -0.48 5.95
C TRP A 108 -9.54 -1.80 6.30
N PHE A 109 -8.26 -1.71 6.64
CA PHE A 109 -7.54 -2.77 7.31
C PHE A 109 -7.76 -2.67 8.81
N GLN A 110 -7.87 -3.80 9.49
CA GLN A 110 -7.76 -3.87 10.93
C GLN A 110 -6.94 -5.06 11.40
N LEU A 111 -6.30 -4.90 12.55
CA LEU A 111 -5.58 -5.94 13.27
C LEU A 111 -5.68 -5.75 14.78
N PRO A 112 -5.56 -6.82 15.58
CA PRO A 112 -5.56 -6.70 17.03
C PRO A 112 -4.49 -5.73 17.54
N ALA A 113 -4.88 -4.86 18.48
CA ALA A 113 -3.99 -3.92 19.15
C ALA A 113 -3.38 -4.52 20.43
N GLY A 114 -2.23 -3.99 20.86
CA GLY A 114 -1.54 -4.35 22.12
C GLY A 114 -0.54 -5.52 22.04
N PRO A 115 0.05 -5.92 23.19
CA PRO A 115 1.12 -6.92 23.25
C PRO A 115 0.72 -8.27 22.65
N GLY A 116 1.45 -8.70 21.62
CA GLY A 116 1.24 -9.97 20.93
C GLY A 116 -0.04 -10.05 20.10
N GLY A 117 -0.65 -8.92 19.70
CA GLY A 117 -1.94 -8.92 19.00
C GLY A 117 -3.09 -9.36 19.90
N GLY A 118 -3.06 -8.96 21.17
CA GLY A 118 -3.91 -9.48 22.25
C GLY A 118 -5.37 -8.99 22.30
N GLY A 119 -5.80 -8.11 21.40
CA GLY A 119 -7.20 -7.67 21.29
C GLY A 119 -8.06 -8.66 20.50
N GLY A 120 -8.46 -9.77 21.13
CA GLY A 120 -9.30 -10.81 20.52
C GLY A 120 -8.47 -11.83 19.74
N ARG A 121 -7.98 -12.88 20.43
CA ARG A 121 -7.23 -14.00 19.84
C ARG A 121 -7.95 -14.75 18.70
N GLU A 122 -9.22 -14.41 18.45
CA GLU A 122 -10.09 -15.05 17.48
C GLU A 122 -10.12 -14.33 16.12
N GLN A 123 -9.66 -13.08 16.02
CA GLN A 123 -9.64 -12.33 14.75
C GLN A 123 -8.22 -11.83 14.41
N GLY A 124 -7.62 -12.42 13.37
CA GLY A 124 -6.34 -11.99 12.83
C GLY A 124 -6.43 -10.68 12.03
N PRO A 125 -5.34 -10.29 11.35
CA PRO A 125 -5.38 -9.17 10.40
C PRO A 125 -6.46 -9.40 9.35
N SER A 126 -7.18 -8.35 8.98
CA SER A 126 -8.30 -8.45 8.06
C SER A 126 -8.59 -7.16 7.30
N TRP A 127 -9.12 -7.32 6.10
CA TRP A 127 -9.65 -6.24 5.28
C TRP A 127 -11.17 -6.26 5.32
N VAL A 128 -11.77 -5.18 5.84
CA VAL A 128 -13.20 -5.06 6.09
C VAL A 128 -13.85 -4.22 5.00
N LEU A 129 -15.02 -4.64 4.54
CA LEU A 129 -15.87 -3.90 3.61
C LEU A 129 -17.26 -3.68 4.21
N THR A 130 -17.76 -2.45 4.14
CA THR A 130 -19.12 -2.09 4.57
C THR A 130 -19.83 -1.24 3.52
N GLU A 131 -21.15 -1.17 3.62
CA GLU A 131 -21.92 -0.10 2.98
C GLU A 131 -21.55 1.26 3.59
N LEU A 132 -21.98 2.36 2.96
CA LEU A 132 -21.70 3.71 3.50
C LEU A 132 -22.47 4.03 4.79
N ASP A 133 -23.55 3.30 5.08
CA ASP A 133 -24.26 3.37 6.37
C ASP A 133 -23.64 2.45 7.44
N HIS A 134 -22.45 1.90 7.15
CA HIS A 134 -21.66 1.02 8.01
C HIS A 134 -22.25 -0.37 8.21
N THR A 135 -23.27 -0.75 7.43
CA THR A 135 -23.74 -2.15 7.38
C THR A 135 -22.61 -3.05 6.84
N PRO A 136 -22.18 -4.09 7.58
CA PRO A 136 -21.12 -4.98 7.12
C PRO A 136 -21.50 -5.71 5.82
N ILE A 137 -20.55 -5.78 4.87
CA ILE A 137 -20.69 -6.57 3.63
C ILE A 137 -19.91 -7.87 3.75
N THR A 138 -18.60 -7.77 4.00
CA THR A 138 -17.70 -8.93 4.12
C THR A 138 -16.39 -8.52 4.78
N THR A 139 -15.64 -9.52 5.25
CA THR A 139 -14.30 -9.38 5.80
C THR A 139 -13.41 -10.45 5.19
N ILE A 140 -12.26 -10.03 4.65
CA ILE A 140 -11.23 -10.93 4.12
C ILE A 140 -10.14 -11.04 5.19
N GLY A 141 -10.09 -12.17 5.87
CA GLY A 141 -9.12 -12.47 6.91
C GLY A 141 -8.01 -13.43 6.46
N ALA A 142 -7.17 -13.79 7.42
CA ALA A 142 -6.13 -14.80 7.28
C ALA A 142 -6.68 -16.15 6.78
N SER A 143 -5.94 -16.82 5.88
CA SER A 143 -6.25 -18.18 5.45
C SER A 143 -4.98 -18.92 5.01
N GLY A 144 -4.60 -19.99 5.73
CA GLY A 144 -3.34 -20.69 5.50
C GLY A 144 -2.14 -19.75 5.66
N GLU A 145 -1.30 -19.67 4.63
CA GLU A 145 -0.15 -18.73 4.57
C GLU A 145 -0.55 -17.31 4.19
N PHE A 146 -1.76 -17.08 3.67
CA PHE A 146 -2.21 -15.74 3.32
C PHE A 146 -2.60 -14.99 4.59
N GLN A 147 -1.89 -13.90 4.84
CA GLN A 147 -2.15 -12.95 5.91
C GLN A 147 -2.30 -11.57 5.26
N PRO A 148 -3.53 -11.01 5.17
CA PRO A 148 -3.70 -9.71 4.53
C PRO A 148 -2.89 -8.66 5.28
N ASP A 149 -2.22 -7.80 4.53
CA ASP A 149 -1.36 -6.75 5.08
C ASP A 149 -1.95 -5.36 4.83
N ALA A 150 -1.59 -4.41 5.70
CA ALA A 150 -2.11 -3.05 5.72
C ALA A 150 -1.75 -2.22 4.49
N HIS A 151 -0.67 -2.56 3.78
CA HIS A 151 -0.09 -1.68 2.76
C HIS A 151 -0.98 -1.53 1.52
N GLU A 152 -1.65 -2.60 1.07
CA GLU A 152 -2.53 -2.52 -0.10
C GLU A 152 -3.76 -3.41 -0.01
N GLN A 153 -4.91 -2.79 -0.32
CA GLN A 153 -6.25 -3.36 -0.33
C GLN A 153 -7.11 -2.60 -1.34
N LEU A 154 -7.04 -3.02 -2.60
CA LEU A 154 -7.67 -2.34 -3.72
C LEU A 154 -8.74 -3.22 -4.38
N ILE A 155 -9.96 -2.70 -4.55
CA ILE A 155 -11.00 -3.35 -5.35
C ILE A 155 -10.79 -3.00 -6.81
N THR A 156 -10.66 -4.03 -7.65
CA THR A 156 -10.53 -3.87 -9.11
C THR A 156 -11.88 -3.64 -9.77
N ALA A 157 -11.88 -3.15 -11.01
CA ALA A 157 -13.10 -3.03 -11.82
C ALA A 157 -13.81 -4.39 -12.06
N ALA A 158 -13.09 -5.51 -11.91
CA ALA A 158 -13.66 -6.86 -12.00
C ALA A 158 -14.30 -7.33 -10.68
N ASN A 159 -14.36 -6.48 -9.65
CA ASN A 159 -14.84 -6.80 -8.31
C ASN A 159 -14.01 -7.88 -7.57
N THR A 160 -12.75 -8.01 -7.94
CA THR A 160 -11.73 -8.77 -7.19
C THR A 160 -10.92 -7.83 -6.31
N GLY A 161 -10.25 -8.36 -5.29
CA GLY A 161 -9.40 -7.61 -4.37
C GLY A 161 -7.93 -7.84 -4.63
N LEU A 162 -7.13 -6.79 -4.76
CA LEU A 162 -5.68 -6.85 -4.74
C LEU A 162 -5.20 -6.57 -3.32
N VAL A 163 -4.49 -7.54 -2.72
CA VAL A 163 -4.09 -7.50 -1.31
C VAL A 163 -2.62 -7.86 -1.18
N ALA A 164 -1.84 -7.00 -0.51
CA ALA A 164 -0.47 -7.31 -0.15
C ALA A 164 -0.44 -8.36 0.99
N SER A 165 0.58 -9.21 1.02
CA SER A 165 0.89 -10.05 2.18
C SER A 165 2.38 -10.37 2.25
N TYR A 166 2.82 -10.94 3.37
CA TYR A 166 4.19 -11.38 3.58
C TYR A 166 4.24 -12.83 4.08
N VAL A 167 5.28 -13.58 3.70
CA VAL A 167 5.62 -14.86 4.32
C VAL A 167 7.11 -14.89 4.63
N GLU A 168 7.46 -15.37 5.82
CA GLU A 168 8.86 -15.62 6.18
C GLU A 168 9.29 -17.00 5.68
N ILE A 169 10.37 -17.03 4.90
CA ILE A 169 10.88 -18.23 4.24
C ILE A 169 12.35 -18.39 4.62
N PRO A 170 12.78 -19.55 5.16
CA PRO A 170 14.20 -19.84 5.32
C PRO A 170 14.93 -19.80 3.98
N GLY A 171 16.09 -19.14 3.92
CA GLY A 171 16.85 -19.00 2.68
C GLY A 171 18.30 -18.60 2.88
N ASP A 172 19.09 -18.80 1.83
CA ASP A 172 20.51 -18.46 1.79
C ASP A 172 20.68 -16.97 1.44
N LEU A 173 21.19 -16.18 2.38
CA LEU A 173 21.50 -14.76 2.21
C LEU A 173 22.99 -14.50 1.93
N SER A 174 23.83 -15.53 1.78
CA SER A 174 25.28 -15.36 1.61
C SER A 174 25.64 -14.56 0.35
N GLY A 175 24.84 -14.67 -0.71
CA GLY A 175 24.99 -13.90 -1.95
C GLY A 175 24.82 -12.38 -1.77
N VAL A 176 24.22 -11.95 -0.68
CA VAL A 176 24.09 -10.52 -0.29
C VAL A 176 24.87 -10.20 0.99
N GLY A 177 25.73 -11.11 1.46
CA GLY A 177 26.57 -10.92 2.64
C GLY A 177 25.91 -11.27 3.97
N GLY A 178 24.76 -11.95 3.96
CA GLY A 178 24.05 -12.43 5.14
C GLY A 178 24.35 -13.88 5.50
N SER A 179 23.55 -14.43 6.42
CA SER A 179 23.63 -15.83 6.85
C SER A 179 23.19 -16.80 5.75
N VAL A 180 23.88 -17.95 5.63
CA VAL A 180 23.45 -19.08 4.78
C VAL A 180 22.14 -19.73 5.27
N ASN A 181 21.82 -19.56 6.55
CA ASN A 181 20.58 -20.03 7.18
C ASN A 181 19.77 -18.82 7.66
N GLY A 182 19.55 -17.85 6.77
CA GLY A 182 18.77 -16.65 7.07
C GLY A 182 17.27 -16.87 6.92
N LEU A 183 16.51 -15.85 7.30
CA LEU A 183 15.09 -15.72 6.99
C LEU A 183 14.91 -14.63 5.92
N ILE A 184 14.11 -14.89 4.91
CA ILE A 184 13.71 -13.92 3.89
C ILE A 184 12.24 -13.58 4.14
N ARG A 185 11.91 -12.29 4.14
CA ARG A 185 10.51 -11.86 4.17
C ARG A 185 10.03 -11.67 2.73
N ASP A 186 9.40 -12.69 2.17
CA ASP A 186 8.88 -12.62 0.81
C ASP A 186 7.60 -11.79 0.76
N SER A 187 7.50 -10.95 -0.24
CA SER A 187 6.38 -10.06 -0.50
C SER A 187 5.46 -10.66 -1.55
N TYR A 188 4.17 -10.66 -1.29
CA TYR A 188 3.18 -11.20 -2.22
C TYR A 188 2.17 -10.15 -2.67
N ALA A 189 1.91 -10.13 -3.96
CA ALA A 189 0.73 -9.50 -4.54
C ALA A 189 -0.34 -10.58 -4.77
N ASN A 190 -1.44 -10.50 -4.03
CA ASN A 190 -2.53 -11.47 -4.09
C ASN A 190 -3.71 -10.86 -4.82
N GLU A 191 -4.40 -11.66 -5.61
CA GLU A 191 -5.73 -11.34 -6.12
C GLU A 191 -6.74 -12.33 -5.54
N VAL A 192 -7.76 -11.81 -4.87
CA VAL A 192 -8.78 -12.59 -4.17
C VAL A 192 -10.17 -12.30 -4.73
N ASP A 193 -11.04 -13.30 -4.78
CA ASP A 193 -12.46 -13.07 -4.94
C ASP A 193 -13.01 -12.52 -3.62
N ILE A 194 -13.59 -11.31 -3.67
CA ILE A 194 -14.03 -10.61 -2.46
C ILE A 194 -15.24 -11.29 -1.82
N ALA A 195 -16.10 -11.93 -2.61
CA ALA A 195 -17.34 -12.53 -2.12
C ALA A 195 -17.09 -13.88 -1.44
N SER A 196 -16.19 -14.70 -1.97
CA SER A 196 -15.88 -16.02 -1.43
C SER A 196 -14.62 -16.04 -0.56
N GLY A 197 -13.79 -15.00 -0.60
CA GLY A 197 -12.47 -14.99 0.04
C GLY A 197 -11.46 -15.93 -0.62
N THR A 198 -11.75 -16.45 -1.81
CA THR A 198 -10.89 -17.42 -2.49
C THR A 198 -9.70 -16.73 -3.15
N MET A 199 -8.50 -17.28 -2.96
CA MET A 199 -7.31 -16.86 -3.68
C MET A 199 -7.45 -17.20 -5.18
N LEU A 200 -7.41 -16.18 -6.03
CA LEU A 200 -7.47 -16.35 -7.48
C LEU A 200 -6.07 -16.43 -8.10
N ARG A 201 -5.16 -15.56 -7.64
CA ARG A 201 -3.77 -15.48 -8.10
C ARG A 201 -2.86 -14.99 -6.98
N ARG A 202 -1.61 -15.40 -7.03
CA ARG A 202 -0.57 -14.98 -6.09
C ARG A 202 0.75 -14.84 -6.84
N TRP A 203 1.41 -13.71 -6.65
CA TRP A 203 2.73 -13.41 -7.20
C TRP A 203 3.73 -13.22 -6.06
N SER A 204 4.84 -13.96 -6.09
CA SER A 204 5.94 -13.88 -5.12
C SER A 204 7.02 -12.95 -5.64
N ALA A 205 7.48 -11.99 -4.85
CA ALA A 205 8.65 -11.20 -5.25
C ALA A 205 9.90 -12.09 -5.38
N LEU A 206 10.08 -13.06 -4.48
CA LEU A 206 11.27 -13.90 -4.40
C LEU A 206 11.48 -14.79 -5.63
N ASP A 207 10.39 -15.16 -6.32
CA ASP A 207 10.47 -15.92 -7.57
C ASP A 207 10.98 -15.08 -8.77
N HIS A 208 10.97 -13.75 -8.65
CA HIS A 208 11.14 -12.84 -9.79
C HIS A 208 12.17 -11.73 -9.61
N VAL A 209 12.47 -11.32 -8.37
CA VAL A 209 13.30 -10.15 -8.07
C VAL A 209 14.52 -10.57 -7.23
N PRO A 210 15.76 -10.30 -7.67
CA PRO A 210 16.96 -10.65 -6.92
C PRO A 210 17.02 -9.96 -5.55
N LEU A 211 17.47 -10.69 -4.52
CA LEU A 211 17.71 -10.11 -3.18
C LEU A 211 18.68 -8.92 -3.23
N ALA A 212 19.67 -8.97 -4.14
CA ALA A 212 20.69 -7.94 -4.30
C ALA A 212 20.16 -6.60 -4.82
N ASP A 213 18.95 -6.57 -5.38
CA ASP A 213 18.32 -5.33 -5.86
C ASP A 213 17.87 -4.44 -4.71
N SER A 214 17.82 -4.97 -3.50
CA SER A 214 17.44 -4.23 -2.30
C SER A 214 18.52 -3.26 -1.81
N TYR A 215 18.09 -2.09 -1.37
CA TYR A 215 18.88 -1.13 -0.60
C TYR A 215 18.73 -1.33 0.92
N ALA A 216 17.81 -2.21 1.37
CA ALA A 216 17.67 -2.51 2.78
C ALA A 216 18.92 -3.22 3.31
N PRO A 217 19.36 -2.91 4.54
CA PRO A 217 20.48 -3.59 5.16
C PRO A 217 20.15 -5.07 5.35
N VAL A 218 21.11 -5.93 5.01
CA VAL A 218 20.99 -7.37 5.25
C VAL A 218 21.13 -7.64 6.76
N PRO A 219 20.21 -8.40 7.38
CA PRO A 219 20.30 -8.70 8.80
C PRO A 219 21.57 -9.47 9.16
N SER A 220 22.19 -9.10 10.28
CA SER A 220 23.36 -9.79 10.83
C SER A 220 22.98 -11.03 11.65
N SER A 221 21.76 -11.07 12.20
CA SER A 221 21.23 -12.20 12.94
C SER A 221 20.37 -13.09 12.03
N PRO A 222 20.52 -14.43 12.07
CA PRO A 222 19.69 -15.35 11.28
C PRO A 222 18.21 -15.34 11.70
N ASP A 223 17.91 -14.92 12.93
CA ASP A 223 16.53 -14.86 13.45
C ASP A 223 15.75 -13.61 13.00
N GLN A 224 16.41 -12.68 12.31
CA GLN A 224 15.78 -11.49 11.73
C GLN A 224 15.56 -11.70 10.24
N SER A 225 14.30 -11.54 9.79
CA SER A 225 13.97 -11.70 8.39
C SER A 225 14.45 -10.53 7.53
N TYR A 226 15.03 -10.85 6.37
CA TYR A 226 15.46 -9.86 5.40
C TYR A 226 14.26 -9.37 4.57
N ASP A 227 13.75 -8.19 4.92
CA ASP A 227 12.70 -7.50 4.19
C ASP A 227 13.27 -6.79 2.95
N TYR A 228 13.68 -7.56 1.96
CA TYR A 228 14.44 -7.04 0.83
C TYR A 228 13.57 -6.26 -0.17
N PHE A 229 12.30 -6.65 -0.35
CA PHE A 229 11.40 -6.06 -1.35
C PHE A 229 10.47 -5.00 -0.76
N HIS A 230 9.79 -5.32 0.34
CA HIS A 230 8.83 -4.45 1.03
C HIS A 230 7.76 -3.87 0.09
N ILE A 231 6.82 -4.73 -0.32
CA ILE A 231 5.68 -4.32 -1.16
C ILE A 231 4.79 -3.31 -0.44
N ASN A 232 4.50 -2.18 -1.08
CA ASN A 232 3.74 -1.11 -0.42
C ASN A 232 2.60 -0.49 -1.26
N SER A 233 2.49 -0.85 -2.54
CA SER A 233 1.28 -0.61 -3.31
C SER A 233 1.16 -1.55 -4.50
N ILE A 234 -0.09 -1.80 -4.91
CA ILE A 234 -0.47 -2.60 -6.07
C ILE A 234 -1.60 -1.86 -6.76
N SER A 235 -1.46 -1.59 -8.05
CA SER A 235 -2.52 -1.04 -8.88
C SER A 235 -2.64 -1.80 -10.20
N VAL A 236 -3.75 -1.62 -10.91
CA VAL A 236 -3.95 -2.20 -12.24
C VAL A 236 -3.45 -1.21 -13.29
N THR A 237 -2.63 -1.67 -14.22
CA THR A 237 -2.15 -0.84 -15.32
C THR A 237 -3.24 -0.65 -16.39
N PRO A 238 -3.11 0.36 -17.28
CA PRO A 238 -4.11 0.62 -18.32
C PRO A 238 -4.31 -0.55 -19.30
N ASP A 239 -3.31 -1.41 -19.47
CA ASP A 239 -3.35 -2.65 -20.26
C ASP A 239 -3.72 -3.90 -19.44
N GLY A 240 -4.17 -3.73 -18.19
CA GLY A 240 -4.75 -4.81 -17.38
C GLY A 240 -3.76 -5.68 -16.61
N HIS A 241 -2.48 -5.31 -16.63
CA HIS A 241 -1.42 -5.90 -15.81
C HIS A 241 -1.38 -5.29 -14.40
N LEU A 242 -0.38 -5.66 -13.59
CA LEU A 242 -0.19 -5.09 -12.25
C LEU A 242 0.98 -4.11 -12.27
N LEU A 243 0.85 -2.99 -11.57
CA LEU A 243 1.95 -2.13 -11.17
C LEU A 243 2.18 -2.33 -9.69
N ILE A 244 3.37 -2.81 -9.31
CA ILE A 244 3.76 -3.08 -7.94
C ILE A 244 4.85 -2.09 -7.54
N SER A 245 4.68 -1.45 -6.39
CA SER A 245 5.72 -0.61 -5.78
C SER A 245 6.41 -1.36 -4.65
N ALA A 246 7.74 -1.28 -4.64
CA ALA A 246 8.59 -1.92 -3.64
C ALA A 246 9.49 -0.87 -3.00
N ARG A 247 9.28 -0.62 -1.71
CA ARG A 247 9.98 0.43 -0.97
C ARG A 247 11.48 0.17 -0.95
N ASN A 248 11.88 -1.06 -0.66
CA ASN A 248 13.27 -1.38 -0.32
C ASN A 248 14.14 -1.64 -1.55
N THR A 249 13.55 -1.77 -2.75
CA THR A 249 14.31 -1.75 -4.02
C THR A 249 14.28 -0.37 -4.69
N CYS A 250 13.55 0.60 -4.14
CA CYS A 250 13.33 1.93 -4.73
C CYS A 250 12.85 1.85 -6.20
N ALA A 251 11.97 0.89 -6.50
CA ALA A 251 11.55 0.60 -7.86
C ALA A 251 10.06 0.24 -7.96
N LEU A 252 9.53 0.47 -9.17
CA LEU A 252 8.23 -0.02 -9.61
C LEU A 252 8.40 -1.20 -10.57
N TYR A 253 7.48 -2.14 -10.54
CA TYR A 253 7.48 -3.34 -11.37
C TYR A 253 6.14 -3.47 -12.09
N LYS A 254 6.16 -3.50 -13.42
CA LYS A 254 4.99 -3.91 -14.20
C LYS A 254 5.03 -5.42 -14.37
N VAL A 255 4.04 -6.11 -13.81
CA VAL A 255 3.97 -7.57 -13.76
C VAL A 255 2.82 -8.07 -14.62
N HIS A 256 3.12 -8.98 -15.54
CA HIS A 256 2.11 -9.64 -16.36
C HIS A 256 1.16 -10.44 -15.47
N ARG A 257 -0.07 -9.95 -15.31
CA ARG A 257 -1.05 -10.42 -14.31
C ARG A 257 -1.35 -11.91 -14.36
N THR A 258 -1.21 -12.56 -15.52
CA THR A 258 -1.52 -14.00 -15.66
C THR A 258 -0.31 -14.89 -15.51
N THR A 259 0.84 -14.49 -16.06
CA THR A 259 2.06 -15.33 -16.07
C THR A 259 2.97 -15.07 -14.88
N GLY A 260 2.82 -13.90 -14.23
CA GLY A 260 3.71 -13.45 -13.16
C GLY A 260 5.05 -12.87 -13.65
N GLU A 261 5.30 -12.86 -14.97
CA GLU A 261 6.55 -12.31 -15.51
C GLU A 261 6.64 -10.81 -15.27
N VAL A 262 7.80 -10.34 -14.82
CA VAL A 262 8.11 -8.91 -14.75
C VAL A 262 8.34 -8.42 -16.18
N ILE A 263 7.44 -7.57 -16.67
CA ILE A 263 7.50 -6.97 -18.01
C ILE A 263 8.62 -5.91 -18.05
N TRP A 264 8.66 -5.06 -17.03
CA TRP A 264 9.75 -4.11 -16.81
C TRP A 264 9.82 -3.69 -15.34
N SER A 265 10.98 -3.16 -14.98
CA SER A 265 11.29 -2.47 -13.72
C SER A 265 11.63 -1.01 -14.00
N LEU A 266 11.22 -0.09 -13.14
CA LEU A 266 11.47 1.35 -13.26
C LEU A 266 12.04 1.87 -11.94
N GLY A 267 13.26 2.41 -12.00
CA GLY A 267 14.00 2.84 -10.81
C GLY A 267 14.89 1.73 -10.22
N GLY A 268 15.47 2.00 -9.05
CA GLY A 268 16.34 1.06 -8.33
C GLY A 268 17.62 0.67 -9.09
N LYS A 269 18.23 -0.44 -8.66
CA LYS A 269 19.51 -0.94 -9.21
C LYS A 269 19.38 -1.58 -10.59
N SER A 270 18.19 -2.08 -10.92
CA SER A 270 17.94 -2.92 -12.10
C SER A 270 16.87 -2.31 -13.01
N SER A 271 16.84 -0.98 -13.15
CA SER A 271 15.87 -0.28 -14.00
C SER A 271 15.98 -0.73 -15.47
N SER A 272 14.85 -1.03 -16.09
CA SER A 272 14.74 -1.27 -17.53
C SER A 272 14.78 0.03 -18.35
N PHE A 273 14.61 1.18 -17.70
CA PHE A 273 14.51 2.50 -18.34
C PHE A 273 15.76 3.34 -18.10
N SER A 274 16.08 4.18 -19.09
CA SER A 274 16.89 5.39 -18.86
C SER A 274 16.02 6.43 -18.16
N VAL A 275 16.35 6.73 -16.91
CA VAL A 275 15.58 7.66 -16.05
C VAL A 275 16.28 9.01 -16.03
N ALA A 276 15.57 10.08 -16.38
CA ALA A 276 16.09 11.44 -16.30
C ALA A 276 16.49 11.79 -14.85
N PRO A 277 17.54 12.60 -14.62
CA PRO A 277 18.05 12.86 -13.27
C PRO A 277 17.00 13.45 -12.30
N ASP A 278 16.08 14.26 -12.79
CA ASP A 278 15.00 14.87 -12.02
C ASP A 278 13.81 13.93 -11.76
N ALA A 279 13.75 12.82 -12.49
CA ALA A 279 12.73 11.77 -12.42
C ALA A 279 13.10 10.61 -11.48
N VAL A 280 14.29 10.64 -10.87
CA VAL A 280 14.71 9.65 -9.87
C VAL A 280 13.87 9.82 -8.60
N PHE A 281 13.43 8.70 -8.03
CA PHE A 281 12.66 8.64 -6.78
C PHE A 281 13.20 7.51 -5.89
N GLY A 282 12.76 7.46 -4.64
CA GLY A 282 13.13 6.37 -3.74
C GLY A 282 12.17 6.22 -2.57
N PHE A 283 12.15 5.00 -2.01
CA PHE A 283 11.27 4.62 -0.89
C PHE A 283 9.78 4.91 -1.14
N GLN A 284 9.39 4.99 -2.40
CA GLN A 284 8.12 5.52 -2.89
C GLN A 284 6.91 4.70 -2.51
N HIS A 285 5.74 5.35 -2.41
CA HIS A 285 4.46 4.75 -2.09
C HIS A 285 3.37 5.13 -3.12
N HIS A 286 2.27 4.38 -3.09
CA HIS A 286 1.01 4.67 -3.80
C HIS A 286 1.19 5.01 -5.29
N ALA A 287 1.87 4.12 -6.01
CA ALA A 287 2.11 4.26 -7.44
C ALA A 287 0.92 3.76 -8.26
N ALA A 288 0.46 4.58 -9.21
CA ALA A 288 -0.60 4.22 -10.14
C ALA A 288 -0.43 4.97 -11.46
N PHE A 289 -0.88 4.35 -12.56
CA PHE A 289 -1.04 5.06 -13.82
C PHE A 289 -2.23 6.04 -13.72
N GLU A 290 -2.03 7.29 -14.13
CA GLU A 290 -3.14 8.23 -14.36
C GLU A 290 -3.69 8.12 -15.78
N ASN A 291 -2.83 7.73 -16.71
CA ASN A 291 -3.15 7.48 -18.11
C ASN A 291 -2.08 6.52 -18.67
N PRO A 292 -2.22 5.98 -19.90
CA PRO A 292 -1.28 5.00 -20.48
C PRO A 292 0.21 5.38 -20.52
N ARG A 293 0.57 6.66 -20.31
CA ARG A 293 1.95 7.15 -20.41
C ARG A 293 2.40 7.92 -19.18
N THR A 294 1.59 8.01 -18.13
CA THR A 294 1.94 8.77 -16.92
C THR A 294 1.67 7.97 -15.67
N ILE A 295 2.71 7.76 -14.87
CA ILE A 295 2.64 7.18 -13.54
C ILE A 295 2.69 8.32 -12.52
N ARG A 296 1.74 8.36 -11.60
CA ARG A 296 1.81 9.17 -10.39
C ARG A 296 2.27 8.31 -9.23
N LEU A 297 3.18 8.82 -8.41
CA LEU A 297 3.60 8.18 -7.16
C LEU A 297 3.89 9.21 -6.08
N PHE A 298 3.85 8.76 -4.83
CA PHE A 298 4.33 9.53 -3.69
C PHE A 298 5.81 9.17 -3.47
N ASP A 299 6.70 10.11 -3.79
CA ASP A 299 8.13 9.96 -3.66
C ASP A 299 8.54 10.43 -2.25
N ASN A 300 8.77 9.48 -1.36
CA ASN A 300 9.19 9.75 0.01
C ASN A 300 10.52 10.49 0.02
N GLY A 301 11.44 10.14 -0.89
CA GLY A 301 12.74 10.80 -1.03
C GLY A 301 13.72 10.55 0.10
N SER A 302 13.29 9.96 1.20
CA SER A 302 14.13 9.60 2.34
C SER A 302 13.67 8.30 3.00
N GLY A 303 14.60 7.56 3.57
CA GLY A 303 14.41 6.27 4.20
C GLY A 303 15.74 5.68 4.67
N ASP A 304 15.68 4.60 5.45
CA ASP A 304 16.89 3.93 5.95
C ASP A 304 17.77 3.46 4.79
N GLY A 305 19.03 3.88 4.81
CA GLY A 305 19.97 3.59 3.71
C GLY A 305 19.85 4.51 2.49
N SER A 306 19.02 5.56 2.54
CA SER A 306 18.99 6.58 1.47
C SER A 306 20.34 7.29 1.33
N THR A 307 20.85 7.34 0.10
CA THR A 307 22.11 8.03 -0.23
C THR A 307 21.90 9.41 -0.84
N ASN A 308 20.65 9.79 -1.15
CA ASN A 308 20.30 11.10 -1.70
C ASN A 308 18.96 11.61 -1.13
N PRO A 309 18.90 11.95 0.17
CA PRO A 309 17.68 12.39 0.79
C PRO A 309 17.20 13.74 0.23
N HIS A 310 15.91 13.85 -0.07
CA HIS A 310 15.27 15.09 -0.49
C HIS A 310 13.86 15.23 0.12
N PRO A 311 13.25 16.44 0.09
CA PRO A 311 11.87 16.62 0.53
C PRO A 311 10.92 15.64 -0.15
N SER A 312 9.92 15.16 0.60
CA SER A 312 8.89 14.28 0.01
C SER A 312 8.07 15.07 -1.00
N ARG A 313 7.69 14.42 -2.08
CA ARG A 313 6.97 15.05 -3.19
C ARG A 313 6.03 14.07 -3.86
N VAL A 314 4.98 14.58 -4.48
CA VAL A 314 4.24 13.83 -5.49
C VAL A 314 4.94 14.06 -6.81
N VAL A 315 5.16 13.01 -7.59
CA VAL A 315 5.70 13.14 -8.95
C VAL A 315 4.80 12.45 -9.96
N TRP A 316 4.80 13.03 -11.16
CA TRP A 316 4.23 12.43 -12.35
C TRP A 316 5.36 12.12 -13.31
N LEU A 317 5.53 10.85 -13.62
CA LEU A 317 6.58 10.35 -14.50
C LEU A 317 5.97 10.03 -15.85
N ARG A 318 6.51 10.63 -16.91
CA ARG A 318 6.17 10.24 -18.29
C ARG A 318 7.01 9.04 -18.67
N VAL A 319 6.35 7.94 -18.99
CA VAL A 319 6.96 6.65 -19.34
C VAL A 319 6.78 6.40 -20.82
N ASP A 320 7.89 6.16 -21.52
CA ASP A 320 7.90 5.67 -22.88
C ASP A 320 8.39 4.22 -22.89
N GLU A 321 7.45 3.26 -22.92
CA GLU A 321 7.75 1.83 -22.97
C GLU A 321 8.35 1.38 -24.33
N ALA A 322 8.25 2.19 -25.39
CA ALA A 322 8.86 1.85 -26.68
C ALA A 322 10.34 2.28 -26.72
N CYS A 323 10.63 3.47 -26.20
CA CYS A 323 12.01 3.99 -26.13
C CYS A 323 12.74 3.58 -24.85
N MET A 324 12.03 3.00 -23.88
CA MET A 324 12.54 2.68 -22.54
C MET A 324 13.16 3.92 -21.85
N THR A 325 12.45 5.05 -21.91
CA THR A 325 12.85 6.30 -21.26
C THR A 325 11.80 6.81 -20.28
N VAL A 326 12.25 7.48 -19.22
CA VAL A 326 11.38 8.13 -18.23
C VAL A 326 11.84 9.57 -17.99
N SER A 327 10.90 10.51 -18.00
CA SER A 327 11.14 11.92 -17.69
C SER A 327 10.13 12.43 -16.65
N LEU A 328 10.51 13.42 -15.85
CA LEU A 328 9.58 14.10 -14.95
C LEU A 328 8.57 14.93 -15.78
N ALA A 329 7.29 14.72 -15.56
CA ALA A 329 6.22 15.49 -16.18
C ALA A 329 5.76 16.64 -15.28
N ASP A 330 5.66 16.39 -13.97
CA ASP A 330 5.26 17.37 -12.97
C ASP A 330 5.69 16.91 -11.56
N SER A 331 5.77 17.82 -10.61
CA SER A 331 6.04 17.52 -9.20
C SER A 331 5.42 18.53 -8.24
N MET A 332 4.95 18.05 -7.09
CA MET A 332 4.45 18.89 -6.00
C MET A 332 5.16 18.53 -4.70
N SER A 333 5.94 19.45 -4.13
CA SER A 333 6.67 19.25 -2.88
C SER A 333 5.77 19.34 -1.66
N SER A 334 6.19 18.67 -0.58
CA SER A 334 5.57 18.83 0.74
C SER A 334 5.65 20.28 1.20
N PRO A 335 4.61 20.82 1.86
CA PRO A 335 4.69 22.19 2.32
C PRO A 335 5.78 22.34 3.38
N GLY A 336 6.67 23.32 3.20
CA GLY A 336 7.84 23.53 4.05
C GLY A 336 8.96 22.52 3.85
N ASP A 337 8.99 21.81 2.70
CA ASP A 337 10.04 20.88 2.30
C ASP A 337 10.28 19.74 3.31
N ALA A 338 9.21 19.33 4.00
CA ALA A 338 9.24 18.27 4.99
C ALA A 338 9.46 16.88 4.36
N GLN A 339 10.09 16.00 5.13
CA GLN A 339 10.34 14.62 4.75
C GLN A 339 9.38 13.67 5.46
N SER A 340 8.97 12.63 4.74
CA SER A 340 8.25 11.47 5.26
C SER A 340 9.01 10.20 4.90
N ILE A 341 9.49 9.50 5.92
CA ILE A 341 10.34 8.30 5.79
C ILE A 341 9.58 7.05 5.30
N GLY A 342 8.26 7.13 5.15
CA GLY A 342 7.42 6.07 4.63
C GLY A 342 5.94 6.45 4.63
N GLN A 343 5.10 5.56 4.09
CA GLN A 343 3.66 5.80 3.93
C GLN A 343 3.39 6.97 2.97
N GLY A 344 2.13 7.41 2.92
CA GLY A 344 1.70 8.55 2.10
C GLY A 344 0.95 8.14 0.84
N SER A 345 0.18 9.09 0.33
CA SER A 345 -0.65 8.92 -0.86
C SER A 345 -0.85 10.25 -1.57
N ALA A 346 -0.92 10.19 -2.90
CA ALA A 346 -1.51 11.25 -3.71
C ALA A 346 -2.78 10.75 -4.40
N GLN A 347 -3.77 11.60 -4.60
CA GLN A 347 -5.03 11.29 -5.28
C GLN A 347 -5.41 12.45 -6.18
N ARG A 348 -5.53 12.20 -7.49
CA ARG A 348 -6.16 13.14 -8.41
C ARG A 348 -7.66 13.20 -8.11
N LEU A 349 -8.17 14.41 -7.90
CA LEU A 349 -9.57 14.68 -7.61
C LEU A 349 -10.37 14.99 -8.89
N PRO A 350 -11.72 14.85 -8.87
CA PRO A 350 -12.55 15.11 -10.04
C PRO A 350 -12.49 16.54 -10.61
N ASN A 351 -12.14 17.52 -9.78
CA ASN A 351 -11.93 18.91 -10.22
C ASN A 351 -10.50 19.18 -10.75
N GLY A 352 -9.66 18.15 -10.88
CA GLY A 352 -8.28 18.25 -11.36
C GLY A 352 -7.25 18.51 -10.26
N ASN A 353 -7.69 18.89 -9.06
CA ASN A 353 -6.83 19.09 -7.90
C ASN A 353 -6.14 17.78 -7.50
N VAL A 354 -5.13 17.90 -6.64
CA VAL A 354 -4.42 16.75 -6.07
C VAL A 354 -4.53 16.80 -4.56
N PHE A 355 -5.15 15.78 -3.97
CA PHE A 355 -5.15 15.58 -2.52
C PHE A 355 -3.95 14.72 -2.11
N VAL A 356 -3.25 15.10 -1.05
CA VAL A 356 -2.02 14.44 -0.62
C VAL A 356 -2.09 14.15 0.87
N SER A 357 -1.81 12.90 1.25
CA SER A 357 -1.41 12.52 2.60
C SER A 357 0.10 12.39 2.64
N TRP A 358 0.74 13.12 3.56
CA TRP A 358 2.20 13.15 3.69
C TRP A 358 2.76 12.02 4.58
N GLY A 359 2.03 10.92 4.72
CA GLY A 359 2.50 9.68 5.34
C GLY A 359 2.85 9.83 6.82
N THR A 360 4.08 9.45 7.19
CA THR A 360 4.57 9.63 8.57
C THR A 360 4.63 11.09 9.02
N ASN A 361 4.64 12.04 8.08
CA ASN A 361 4.38 13.44 8.41
C ASN A 361 2.84 13.60 8.48
N PRO A 362 2.28 13.88 9.67
CA PRO A 362 0.83 13.86 9.89
C PRO A 362 0.19 15.12 9.29
N ARG A 363 0.26 15.29 7.98
CA ARG A 363 -0.22 16.45 7.25
C ARG A 363 -1.03 16.02 6.04
N LEU A 364 -2.06 16.77 5.75
CA LEU A 364 -2.93 16.61 4.58
C LEU A 364 -2.90 17.90 3.78
N SER A 365 -2.87 17.81 2.46
CA SER A 365 -2.90 18.98 1.59
C SER A 365 -3.77 18.76 0.36
N GLU A 366 -4.30 19.84 -0.20
CA GLU A 366 -4.89 19.84 -1.54
C GLU A 366 -4.25 20.93 -2.38
N PHE A 367 -3.82 20.56 -3.58
CA PHE A 367 -3.20 21.47 -4.54
C PHE A 367 -4.09 21.69 -5.75
N SER A 368 -4.07 22.92 -6.27
CA SER A 368 -4.66 23.23 -7.58
C SER A 368 -3.91 22.47 -8.69
N PRO A 369 -4.48 22.38 -9.92
CA PRO A 369 -3.76 21.79 -11.05
C PRO A 369 -2.49 22.55 -11.44
N ARG A 370 -2.29 23.77 -10.91
CA ARG A 370 -1.11 24.61 -11.13
C ARG A 370 -0.08 24.48 -10.00
N GLY A 371 -0.37 23.69 -8.96
CA GLY A 371 0.50 23.50 -7.80
C GLY A 371 0.27 24.49 -6.66
N ASP A 372 -0.80 25.30 -6.69
CA ASP A 372 -1.12 26.20 -5.57
C ASP A 372 -1.65 25.39 -4.38
N LEU A 373 -1.09 25.57 -3.19
CA LEU A 373 -1.62 24.96 -1.96
C LEU A 373 -2.96 25.60 -1.58
N LEU A 374 -4.07 24.86 -1.71
CA LEU A 374 -5.43 25.34 -1.44
C LEU A 374 -5.95 24.89 -0.07
N PHE A 375 -5.60 23.68 0.34
CA PHE A 375 -5.96 23.12 1.65
C PHE A 375 -4.70 22.62 2.33
N ASP A 376 -4.63 22.81 3.65
CA ASP A 376 -3.54 22.29 4.46
C ASP A 376 -4.02 22.04 5.90
N ALA A 377 -3.75 20.85 6.42
CA ALA A 377 -4.16 20.46 7.76
C ALA A 377 -3.14 19.53 8.42
N ILE A 378 -3.02 19.63 9.74
CA ILE A 378 -2.21 18.74 10.58
C ILE A 378 -3.14 17.73 11.24
N LEU A 379 -2.81 16.45 11.11
CA LEU A 379 -3.42 15.37 11.86
C LEU A 379 -2.75 15.23 13.24
N PRO A 380 -3.50 14.83 14.27
CA PRO A 380 -2.97 14.60 15.62
C PRO A 380 -2.07 13.35 15.71
N SER A 381 -2.17 12.45 14.73
CA SER A 381 -1.25 11.33 14.53
C SER A 381 -1.17 11.00 13.04
N PRO A 382 -0.10 10.32 12.58
CA PRO A 382 0.01 9.91 11.19
C PRO A 382 -1.16 9.05 10.72
N SER A 383 -1.48 9.20 9.44
CA SER A 383 -2.36 8.29 8.73
C SER A 383 -1.57 7.63 7.61
N TYR A 384 -1.69 6.31 7.47
CA TYR A 384 -0.95 5.56 6.45
C TYR A 384 -1.21 6.11 5.04
N ARG A 385 -2.49 6.33 4.74
CA ARG A 385 -2.98 7.06 3.58
C ARG A 385 -4.25 7.79 3.99
N ALA A 386 -4.53 8.89 3.32
CA ALA A 386 -5.80 9.59 3.41
C ALA A 386 -6.32 9.92 2.01
N PHE A 387 -7.63 10.06 1.90
CA PHE A 387 -8.31 10.25 0.63
C PHE A 387 -9.42 11.29 0.76
N LYS A 388 -9.75 11.96 -0.35
CA LYS A 388 -10.82 12.95 -0.39
C LYS A 388 -11.81 12.62 -1.50
N TYR A 389 -13.08 12.66 -1.16
CA TYR A 389 -14.16 12.32 -2.09
C TYR A 389 -15.23 13.42 -2.11
N PRO A 390 -15.91 13.65 -3.24
CA PRO A 390 -17.08 14.52 -3.27
C PRO A 390 -18.15 14.01 -2.29
N ARG A 391 -18.82 14.96 -1.60
CA ARG A 391 -20.05 14.67 -0.86
C ARG A 391 -21.11 14.14 -1.84
N ARG A 392 -21.92 13.20 -1.36
CA ARG A 392 -23.04 12.64 -2.13
C ARG A 392 -24.12 13.68 -2.42
#